data_AF-A0A384KHH8-F1
#
_entry.id   AF-A0A384KHH8-F1
#
_cell.length_a   1.000
_cell.length_b   1.000
_cell.length_c   1.000
_cell.angle_alpha   90.00
_cell.angle_beta   90.00
_cell.angle_gamma   90.00
#
_symmetry.space_group_name_H-M   'P 1'
#
loop_
_entity.id
_entity.type
_entity.pdbx_description
1 polymer ?
#
loop_
_entity_poly.entity_id
_entity_poly.type
_entity_poly.pdbx_seq_one_letter_code
_entity_poly.pdbx_strand_id
1 'polypeptide(L)'
;MDGGKNENRISYHEYKRRLKKLTEEIKKEKKKKTINKNKNNENLTKLEEELSKLNAMYNLGNADEGSEINNSEKRKDHDGEENTREDIADGVTTTELYSYNAVSKKALRNIKRTQRKEMEIERIEQSRSKVGELEYDELVECLKEVNKTIHPIAPDGNCLYESILHQLRQRVTGCKYHEEDFLNILREERFSLDNINLRDYQNGGLFDFSIFSDFDPQGLSSDILRFLASVYILQNEEQFIHFVYATEEDEPTADTYFGYCEAIIKGCYGSEIEINALSKILKKKITVYDVNIKISYGEEHETELFICFHHKLYALGKHYNSVVDI
;
A
#
# COMPACT_ATOMS: atom_id res chain seq x y z
N MET A 1 38.01 23.46 4.45
CA MET A 1 38.42 23.06 5.81
C MET A 1 37.21 23.27 6.69
N ASP A 2 36.62 22.34 7.42
CA ASP A 2 36.84 20.92 7.74
C ASP A 2 35.54 20.54 8.47
N GLY A 3 34.72 19.57 8.03
CA GLY A 3 34.90 18.18 8.44
C GLY A 3 34.24 17.86 9.79
N GLY A 4 32.92 18.06 9.94
CA GLY A 4 32.14 17.62 11.11
C GLY A 4 31.36 16.33 10.82
N LYS A 5 31.99 15.19 11.12
CA LYS A 5 31.57 13.81 10.87
C LYS A 5 30.17 13.49 11.42
N ASN A 6 29.22 13.18 10.53
CA ASN A 6 28.01 12.42 10.86
C ASN A 6 28.34 10.92 10.71
N GLU A 7 29.13 10.39 11.65
CA GLU A 7 29.48 8.97 11.71
C GLU A 7 28.27 8.16 12.23
N ASN A 8 27.83 7.19 11.42
CA ASN A 8 27.16 5.93 11.80
C ASN A 8 25.63 5.77 11.67
N ARG A 9 25.03 6.20 10.54
CA ARG A 9 23.78 5.59 10.05
C ARG A 9 24.12 4.42 9.11
N ILE A 10 23.68 3.21 9.44
CA ILE A 10 23.93 2.00 8.63
C ILE A 10 22.64 1.60 7.92
N SER A 11 22.68 1.44 6.59
CA SER A 11 21.55 0.94 5.79
C SER A 11 21.17 -0.49 6.21
N TYR A 12 19.89 -0.86 6.14
CA TYR A 12 19.42 -2.21 6.51
C TYR A 12 20.17 -3.33 5.78
N HIS A 13 20.46 -3.13 4.48
CA HIS A 13 21.24 -4.10 3.70
C HIS A 13 22.67 -4.27 4.27
N GLU A 14 23.28 -3.19 4.71
CA GLU A 14 24.61 -3.21 5.31
C GLU A 14 24.59 -3.84 6.71
N TYR A 15 23.57 -3.54 7.51
CA TYR A 15 23.31 -4.15 8.82
C TYR A 15 23.15 -5.68 8.69
N LYS A 16 22.29 -6.15 7.78
CA LYS A 16 22.04 -7.58 7.53
C LYS A 16 23.31 -8.33 7.10
N ARG A 17 24.13 -7.71 6.24
CA ARG A 17 25.40 -8.28 5.78
C ARG A 17 26.40 -8.41 6.93
N ARG A 18 26.51 -7.39 7.80
CA ARG A 18 27.41 -7.39 8.97
C ARG A 18 26.93 -8.36 10.06
N LEU A 19 25.62 -8.41 10.32
CA LEU A 19 25.00 -9.32 11.29
C LEU A 19 25.28 -10.80 10.96
N LYS A 20 25.16 -11.19 9.69
CA LYS A 20 25.44 -12.55 9.23
C LYS A 20 26.92 -12.94 9.44
N LYS A 21 27.84 -12.00 9.21
CA LYS A 21 29.28 -12.24 9.41
C LYS A 21 29.63 -12.39 10.90
N LEU A 22 29.19 -11.45 11.72
CA LEU A 22 29.43 -11.44 13.17
C LEU A 22 28.86 -12.69 13.85
N THR A 23 27.64 -13.10 13.49
CA THR A 23 27.02 -14.30 14.07
C THR A 23 27.72 -15.60 13.70
N GLU A 24 28.23 -15.72 12.47
CA GLU A 24 29.04 -16.87 12.05
C GLU A 24 30.42 -16.88 12.72
N GLU A 25 31.04 -15.72 12.93
CA GLU A 25 32.30 -15.61 13.68
C GLU A 25 32.13 -15.97 15.15
N ILE A 26 31.07 -15.49 15.81
CA ILE A 26 30.71 -15.86 17.19
C ILE A 26 30.50 -17.36 17.30
N LYS A 27 29.77 -17.99 16.35
CA LYS A 27 29.58 -19.45 16.34
C LYS A 27 30.90 -20.21 16.20
N LYS A 28 31.79 -19.76 15.31
CA LYS A 28 33.12 -20.36 15.12
C LYS A 28 33.96 -20.22 16.39
N GLU A 29 33.93 -19.07 17.04
CA GLU A 29 34.72 -18.80 18.24
C GLU A 29 34.18 -19.57 19.47
N LYS A 30 32.85 -19.71 19.60
CA LYS A 30 32.22 -20.59 20.60
C LYS A 30 32.59 -22.05 20.39
N LYS A 31 32.65 -22.54 19.14
CA LYS A 31 33.12 -23.92 18.83
C LYS A 31 34.60 -24.14 19.16
N LYS A 32 35.46 -23.12 19.03
CA LYS A 32 36.88 -23.21 19.42
C LYS A 32 37.06 -23.26 20.95
N LYS A 33 36.20 -22.59 21.73
CA LYS A 33 36.20 -22.70 23.21
C LYS A 33 35.92 -24.12 23.70
N THR A 34 35.09 -24.89 23.00
CA THR A 34 34.83 -26.29 23.33
C THR A 34 36.06 -27.19 23.12
N ILE A 35 37.04 -26.76 22.31
CA ILE A 35 38.23 -27.54 21.93
C ILE A 35 39.48 -27.08 22.70
N ASN A 36 39.63 -25.79 23.06
CA ASN A 36 40.79 -25.25 23.78
C ASN A 36 40.37 -24.36 24.95
N LYS A 37 40.50 -24.85 26.20
CA LYS A 37 39.91 -24.23 27.39
C LYS A 37 40.54 -22.90 27.86
N ASN A 38 41.72 -22.48 27.38
CA ASN A 38 42.51 -21.44 28.09
C ASN A 38 43.01 -20.24 27.27
N LYS A 39 42.42 -19.83 26.12
CA LYS A 39 42.91 -18.60 25.45
C LYS A 39 41.96 -17.62 24.75
N ASN A 40 40.67 -17.90 24.54
CA ASN A 40 39.84 -17.01 23.70
C ASN A 40 38.57 -16.49 24.41
N ASN A 41 38.70 -15.91 25.61
CA ASN A 41 37.57 -15.16 26.18
C ASN A 41 37.44 -13.76 25.56
N GLU A 42 38.57 -13.06 25.44
CA GLU A 42 38.61 -11.67 24.97
C GLU A 42 38.06 -11.48 23.55
N ASN A 43 38.33 -12.41 22.63
CA ASN A 43 37.83 -12.33 21.25
C ASN A 43 36.32 -12.52 21.17
N LEU A 44 35.75 -13.41 22.01
CA LEU A 44 34.30 -13.60 22.04
C LEU A 44 33.60 -12.36 22.59
N THR A 45 34.13 -11.78 23.68
CA THR A 45 33.62 -10.51 24.24
C THR A 45 33.72 -9.36 23.25
N LYS A 46 34.81 -9.25 22.47
CA LYS A 46 34.95 -8.23 21.42
C LYS A 46 33.89 -8.38 20.32
N LEU A 47 33.64 -9.61 19.86
CA LEU A 47 32.60 -9.89 18.86
C LEU A 47 31.19 -9.62 19.40
N GLU A 48 30.94 -9.91 20.68
CA GLU A 48 29.66 -9.62 21.34
C GLU A 48 29.44 -8.11 21.56
N GLU A 49 30.50 -7.36 21.91
CA GLU A 49 30.46 -5.90 21.98
C GLU A 49 30.24 -5.25 20.59
N GLU A 50 30.86 -5.78 19.55
CA GLU A 50 30.70 -5.31 18.17
C GLU A 50 29.27 -5.57 17.66
N LEU A 51 28.68 -6.71 18.02
CA LEU A 51 27.28 -7.01 17.75
C LEU A 51 26.34 -6.04 18.49
N SER A 52 26.64 -5.72 19.75
CA SER A 52 25.87 -4.75 20.54
C SER A 52 25.94 -3.34 19.94
N LYS A 53 27.13 -2.91 19.49
CA LYS A 53 27.33 -1.62 18.80
C LYS A 53 26.57 -1.56 17.48
N LEU A 54 26.63 -2.63 16.67
CA LEU A 54 25.90 -2.72 15.40
C LEU A 54 24.38 -2.62 15.61
N ASN A 55 23.85 -3.25 16.65
CA ASN A 55 22.44 -3.14 17.03
C ASN A 55 22.07 -1.74 17.51
N ALA A 56 22.92 -1.09 18.31
CA ALA A 56 22.70 0.29 18.75
C ALA A 56 22.69 1.29 17.58
N MET A 57 23.60 1.14 16.61
CA MET A 57 23.67 2.00 15.41
C MET A 57 22.42 1.89 14.53
N TYR A 58 21.82 0.71 14.44
CA TYR A 58 20.56 0.52 13.71
C TYR A 58 19.35 1.03 14.51
N ASN A 59 19.30 0.77 15.81
CA ASN A 59 18.16 1.15 16.67
C ASN A 59 18.09 2.65 16.94
N LEU A 60 19.21 3.36 17.10
CA LEU A 60 19.20 4.83 17.26
C LEU A 60 18.62 5.54 16.03
N GLY A 61 18.70 4.94 14.84
CA GLY A 61 18.13 5.50 13.61
C GLY A 61 16.60 5.42 13.50
N ASN A 62 15.93 4.64 14.37
CA ASN A 62 14.48 4.41 14.33
C ASN A 62 13.74 5.00 15.54
N ALA A 63 14.45 5.69 16.45
CA ALA A 63 13.87 6.24 17.67
C ALA A 63 13.37 7.71 17.52
N ASP A 64 13.73 8.39 16.42
CA ASP A 64 13.51 9.84 16.26
C ASP A 64 12.18 10.22 15.55
N GLU A 65 11.33 9.24 15.19
CA GLU A 65 10.01 9.48 14.55
C GLU A 65 8.81 8.93 15.35
N GLY A 66 8.96 8.70 16.67
CA GLY A 66 7.97 7.94 17.45
C GLY A 66 7.52 8.52 18.78
N SER A 67 7.79 9.79 19.09
CA SER A 67 7.34 10.43 20.34
C SER A 67 6.22 11.44 20.10
N GLU A 68 5.21 11.36 20.97
CA GLU A 68 3.95 12.13 21.05
C GLU A 68 2.80 11.40 20.29
N ILE A 69 1.81 10.77 20.94
CA ILE A 69 0.96 11.24 22.03
C ILE A 69 0.55 10.06 22.95
N ASN A 70 0.56 10.34 24.25
CA ASN A 70 0.21 9.44 25.35
C ASN A 70 -1.31 9.27 25.58
N ASN A 71 -1.64 8.07 26.06
CA ASN A 71 -2.58 7.70 27.13
C ASN A 71 -4.06 8.17 27.11
N SER A 72 -4.96 7.17 27.10
CA SER A 72 -5.93 7.02 28.18
C SER A 72 -6.17 5.53 28.53
N GLU A 73 -6.35 5.30 29.83
CA GLU A 73 -6.20 4.02 30.53
C GLU A 73 -7.46 3.14 30.63
N LYS A 74 -7.21 1.83 30.80
CA LYS A 74 -7.87 0.84 31.70
C LYS A 74 -9.37 0.49 31.58
N ARG A 75 -9.64 -0.82 31.44
CA ARG A 75 -10.28 -1.77 32.40
C ARG A 75 -10.46 -3.15 31.72
N LYS A 76 -9.78 -4.22 32.19
CA LYS A 76 -10.15 -5.30 33.15
C LYS A 76 -10.90 -6.52 32.57
N ASP A 77 -10.14 -7.61 32.41
CA ASP A 77 -10.27 -9.01 32.87
C ASP A 77 -11.55 -9.88 32.75
N HIS A 78 -11.26 -11.20 32.67
CA HIS A 78 -12.06 -12.44 32.81
C HIS A 78 -12.83 -12.95 31.57
N ASP A 79 -12.93 -14.25 31.26
CA ASP A 79 -12.31 -15.52 31.71
C ASP A 79 -12.74 -16.62 30.71
N GLY A 80 -12.04 -17.75 30.61
CA GLY A 80 -12.52 -18.91 29.84
C GLY A 80 -11.47 -19.96 29.44
N GLU A 81 -11.05 -20.76 30.43
CA GLU A 81 -10.48 -22.12 30.39
C GLU A 81 -11.21 -23.10 29.41
N GLU A 82 -10.76 -24.28 28.99
CA GLU A 82 -9.52 -25.10 28.95
C GLU A 82 -9.94 -26.46 28.28
N ASN A 83 -8.97 -27.36 28.03
CA ASN A 83 -9.03 -28.81 27.70
C ASN A 83 -8.84 -29.21 26.21
N THR A 84 -7.99 -30.17 25.81
CA THR A 84 -7.24 -31.25 26.52
C THR A 84 -6.17 -31.91 25.60
N ARG A 85 -4.95 -32.16 26.14
CA ARG A 85 -4.10 -33.40 26.20
C ARG A 85 -4.11 -34.43 25.04
N GLU A 86 -3.05 -35.18 24.66
CA GLU A 86 -1.70 -35.52 25.20
C GLU A 86 -0.88 -36.30 24.11
N ASP A 87 0.46 -36.15 24.14
CA ASP A 87 1.59 -37.08 23.84
C ASP A 87 1.69 -37.87 22.50
N ILE A 88 2.85 -38.01 21.82
CA ILE A 88 4.11 -38.68 22.22
C ILE A 88 5.33 -38.13 21.41
N ALA A 89 6.51 -38.17 22.04
CA ALA A 89 7.81 -37.65 21.66
C ALA A 89 8.52 -38.26 20.43
N ASP A 90 9.33 -37.43 19.73
CA ASP A 90 10.70 -37.79 19.33
C ASP A 90 11.59 -36.54 19.03
N GLY A 91 12.83 -36.58 19.51
CA GLY A 91 13.99 -36.01 18.81
C GLY A 91 14.29 -34.49 18.79
N VAL A 92 14.86 -33.97 19.89
CA VAL A 92 15.90 -32.90 19.93
C VAL A 92 15.55 -31.55 19.28
N THR A 93 15.10 -30.59 20.08
CA THR A 93 15.34 -29.16 19.82
C THR A 93 15.74 -28.46 21.11
N THR A 94 17.00 -28.06 21.18
CA THR A 94 17.59 -27.25 22.25
C THR A 94 16.92 -25.88 22.29
N THR A 95 15.83 -25.80 23.04
CA THR A 95 15.24 -24.56 23.52
C THR A 95 16.04 -24.12 24.77
N GLU A 96 16.08 -22.82 25.08
CA GLU A 96 16.50 -22.24 26.37
C GLU A 96 17.94 -21.73 26.59
N LEU A 97 18.59 -21.09 25.61
CA LEU A 97 19.81 -20.28 25.91
C LEU A 97 19.89 -18.88 25.32
N TYR A 98 18.81 -18.37 24.73
CA TYR A 98 18.69 -16.96 24.34
C TYR A 98 17.37 -16.37 24.84
N SER A 99 17.26 -16.28 26.17
CA SER A 99 16.35 -15.35 26.83
C SER A 99 17.19 -14.20 27.38
N TYR A 100 17.45 -13.19 26.54
CA TYR A 100 17.71 -11.84 27.00
C TYR A 100 17.19 -10.87 25.93
N ASN A 101 16.27 -10.01 26.37
CA ASN A 101 15.38 -9.12 25.63
C ASN A 101 14.18 -9.84 25.00
N ALA A 102 13.23 -10.22 25.86
CA ALA A 102 11.90 -10.67 25.47
C ALA A 102 11.15 -9.54 24.74
N VAL A 103 11.37 -9.46 23.42
CA VAL A 103 10.49 -8.72 22.52
C VAL A 103 9.09 -9.31 22.69
N SER A 104 8.15 -8.51 23.19
CA SER A 104 6.76 -8.93 23.42
C SER A 104 6.20 -9.69 22.21
N LYS A 105 5.33 -10.70 22.41
CA LYS A 105 4.65 -11.41 21.31
C LYS A 105 4.01 -10.44 20.29
N LYS A 106 3.54 -9.28 20.74
CA LYS A 106 3.04 -8.19 19.88
C LYS A 106 4.15 -7.56 19.03
N ALA A 107 5.30 -7.27 19.62
CA ALA A 107 6.45 -6.73 18.91
C ALA A 107 7.05 -7.74 17.92
N LEU A 108 7.09 -9.04 18.25
CA LEU A 108 7.51 -10.09 17.33
C LEU A 108 6.55 -10.23 16.12
N ARG A 109 5.24 -10.10 16.36
CA ARG A 109 4.22 -10.03 15.28
C ARG A 109 4.40 -8.80 14.41
N ASN A 110 4.66 -7.63 15.01
CA ASN A 110 4.91 -6.39 14.28
C ASN A 110 6.19 -6.49 13.43
N ILE A 111 7.28 -7.01 13.97
CA ILE A 111 8.54 -7.25 13.24
C ILE A 111 8.31 -8.22 12.08
N LYS A 112 7.56 -9.30 12.28
CA LYS A 112 7.23 -10.23 11.19
C LYS A 112 6.35 -9.58 10.12
N ARG A 113 5.45 -8.67 10.50
CA ARG A 113 4.62 -7.88 9.57
C ARG A 113 5.46 -6.87 8.79
N THR A 114 6.37 -6.16 9.43
CA THR A 114 7.29 -5.21 8.75
C THR A 114 8.22 -5.95 7.81
N GLN A 115 8.83 -7.07 8.23
CA GLN A 115 9.66 -7.92 7.36
C GLN A 115 8.90 -8.40 6.12
N ARG A 116 7.63 -8.80 6.27
CA ARG A 116 6.79 -9.19 5.13
C ARG A 116 6.54 -8.01 4.17
N LYS A 117 6.23 -6.82 4.71
CA LYS A 117 6.04 -5.61 3.90
C LYS A 117 7.33 -5.22 3.17
N GLU A 118 8.48 -5.26 3.84
CA GLU A 118 9.79 -4.95 3.23
C GLU A 118 10.14 -5.93 2.11
N MET A 119 9.94 -7.24 2.30
CA MET A 119 10.15 -8.24 1.26
C MET A 119 9.21 -8.02 0.06
N GLU A 120 7.97 -7.61 0.30
CA GLU A 120 7.02 -7.31 -0.77
C GLU A 120 7.44 -6.05 -1.55
N ILE A 121 7.86 -4.99 -0.87
CA ILE A 121 8.40 -3.78 -1.50
C ILE A 121 9.64 -4.12 -2.33
N GLU A 122 10.57 -4.90 -1.81
CA GLU A 122 11.78 -5.32 -2.53
C GLU A 122 11.43 -6.14 -3.79
N ARG A 123 10.43 -7.02 -3.69
CA ARG A 123 9.94 -7.79 -4.84
C ARG A 123 9.29 -6.92 -5.90
N ILE A 124 8.49 -5.93 -5.48
CA ILE A 124 7.87 -4.93 -6.37
C ILE A 124 8.95 -4.10 -7.08
N GLU A 125 9.95 -3.65 -6.34
CA GLU A 125 11.06 -2.87 -6.89
C GLU A 125 11.86 -3.68 -7.91
N GLN A 126 12.12 -4.96 -7.64
CA GLN A 126 12.75 -5.89 -8.58
C GLN A 126 11.90 -6.21 -9.82
N SER A 127 10.59 -5.97 -9.77
CA SER A 127 9.68 -6.19 -10.90
C SER A 127 9.62 -5.02 -11.90
N ARG A 128 10.29 -3.89 -11.57
CA ARG A 128 10.38 -2.73 -12.46
C ARG A 128 11.21 -3.07 -13.70
N SER A 129 10.77 -2.57 -14.84
CA SER A 129 11.52 -2.73 -16.08
C SER A 129 12.53 -1.59 -16.22
N LYS A 130 13.68 -1.84 -16.87
CA LYS A 130 14.68 -0.79 -17.13
C LYS A 130 14.11 0.38 -17.95
N VAL A 131 13.18 0.09 -18.87
CA VAL A 131 12.47 1.13 -19.64
C VAL A 131 11.54 1.93 -18.73
N GLY A 132 10.84 1.24 -17.82
CA GLY A 132 9.96 1.83 -16.82
C GLY A 132 10.67 2.68 -15.78
N GLU A 133 11.91 2.34 -15.42
CA GLU A 133 12.74 3.18 -14.54
C GLU A 133 13.07 4.53 -15.20
N LEU A 134 13.46 4.51 -16.48
CA LEU A 134 13.71 5.74 -17.24
C LEU A 134 12.44 6.59 -17.38
N GLU A 135 11.31 5.94 -17.67
CA GLU A 135 9.99 6.58 -17.74
C GLU A 135 9.61 7.23 -16.41
N TYR A 136 9.86 6.54 -15.29
CA TYR A 136 9.60 7.05 -13.96
C TYR A 136 10.48 8.26 -13.64
N ASP A 137 11.77 8.18 -13.93
CA ASP A 137 12.71 9.26 -13.68
C ASP A 137 12.37 10.50 -14.52
N GLU A 138 12.03 10.32 -15.80
CA GLU A 138 11.59 11.42 -16.67
C GLU A 138 10.33 12.09 -16.13
N LEU A 139 9.33 11.30 -15.71
CA LEU A 139 8.10 11.85 -15.14
C LEU A 139 8.35 12.59 -13.82
N VAL A 140 9.26 12.10 -12.97
CA VAL A 140 9.66 12.78 -11.73
C VAL A 140 10.31 14.13 -12.04
N GLU A 141 11.18 14.22 -13.06
CA GLU A 141 11.76 15.51 -13.47
C GLU A 141 10.67 16.47 -13.98
N CYS A 142 9.72 16.02 -14.81
CA CYS A 142 8.59 16.85 -15.24
C CYS A 142 7.73 17.35 -14.06
N LEU A 143 7.50 16.50 -13.05
CA LEU A 143 6.71 16.85 -11.87
C LEU A 143 7.44 17.85 -10.96
N LYS A 144 8.77 17.80 -10.88
CA LYS A 144 9.57 18.78 -10.12
C LYS A 144 9.41 20.20 -10.64
N GLU A 145 9.25 20.38 -11.96
CA GLU A 145 9.01 21.70 -12.56
C GLU A 145 7.72 22.36 -12.04
N VAL A 146 6.76 21.56 -11.58
CA VAL A 146 5.49 22.03 -10.98
C VAL A 146 5.42 21.81 -9.46
N ASN A 147 6.57 21.63 -8.81
CA ASN A 147 6.72 21.38 -7.36
C ASN A 147 5.91 20.18 -6.85
N LYS A 148 5.90 19.09 -7.62
CA LYS A 148 5.22 17.84 -7.29
C LYS A 148 6.16 16.64 -7.39
N THR A 149 5.80 15.55 -6.73
CA THR A 149 6.52 14.27 -6.76
C THR A 149 5.55 13.09 -6.76
N ILE A 150 6.06 11.90 -7.08
CA ILE A 150 5.28 10.67 -7.15
C ILE A 150 5.21 10.02 -5.76
N HIS A 151 3.99 9.68 -5.34
CA HIS A 151 3.73 8.78 -4.23
C HIS A 151 3.39 7.38 -4.78
N PRO A 152 4.21 6.36 -4.48
CA PRO A 152 4.04 5.02 -5.04
C PRO A 152 2.79 4.32 -4.50
N ILE A 153 2.03 3.71 -5.42
CA ILE A 153 0.87 2.86 -5.14
C ILE A 153 1.25 1.42 -5.49
N ALA A 154 0.66 0.46 -4.78
CA ALA A 154 0.91 -0.96 -5.03
C ALA A 154 0.56 -1.34 -6.49
N PRO A 155 1.39 -2.13 -7.19
CA PRO A 155 1.17 -2.53 -8.58
C PRO A 155 0.17 -3.69 -8.67
N ASP A 156 -1.06 -3.44 -8.27
CA ASP A 156 -2.19 -4.35 -8.41
C ASP A 156 -3.25 -3.77 -9.35
N GLY A 157 -4.31 -4.54 -9.61
CA GLY A 157 -5.42 -4.11 -10.46
C GLY A 157 -6.16 -2.87 -9.94
N ASN A 158 -5.97 -2.50 -8.66
CA ASN A 158 -6.65 -1.38 -8.00
C ASN A 158 -5.85 -0.08 -8.04
N CYS A 159 -4.65 -0.05 -8.64
CA CYS A 159 -3.75 1.11 -8.62
C CYS A 159 -4.43 2.44 -8.99
N LEU A 160 -5.34 2.45 -9.98
CA LEU A 160 -6.12 3.64 -10.32
C LEU A 160 -6.91 4.16 -9.11
N TYR A 161 -7.76 3.30 -8.55
CA TYR A 161 -8.66 3.64 -7.45
C TYR A 161 -7.87 4.01 -6.19
N GLU A 162 -6.81 3.28 -5.86
CA GLU A 162 -5.95 3.57 -4.71
C GLU A 162 -5.20 4.90 -4.88
N SER A 163 -4.79 5.26 -6.11
CA SER A 163 -4.14 6.55 -6.37
C SER A 163 -5.11 7.74 -6.14
N ILE A 164 -6.38 7.58 -6.50
CA ILE A 164 -7.46 8.56 -6.28
C ILE A 164 -7.82 8.62 -4.79
N LEU A 165 -7.98 7.47 -4.11
CA LEU A 165 -8.25 7.42 -2.67
C LEU A 165 -7.14 8.11 -1.87
N HIS A 166 -5.89 7.86 -2.23
CA HIS A 166 -4.76 8.54 -1.62
C HIS A 166 -4.86 10.06 -1.77
N GLN A 167 -5.19 10.57 -2.97
CA GLN A 167 -5.41 12.01 -3.18
C GLN A 167 -6.58 12.56 -2.35
N LEU A 168 -7.71 11.85 -2.31
CA LEU A 168 -8.89 12.25 -1.53
C LEU A 168 -8.52 12.40 -0.04
N ARG A 169 -7.83 11.41 0.53
CA ARG A 169 -7.43 11.40 1.94
C ARG A 169 -6.45 12.52 2.30
N GLN A 170 -5.65 12.99 1.34
CA GLN A 170 -4.72 14.09 1.57
C GLN A 170 -5.37 15.47 1.39
N ARG A 171 -6.26 15.62 0.41
CA ARG A 171 -6.73 16.94 -0.04
C ARG A 171 -8.10 17.32 0.52
N VAL A 172 -8.92 16.35 0.94
CA VAL A 172 -10.26 16.61 1.47
C VAL A 172 -10.17 16.71 2.99
N THR A 173 -10.38 17.91 3.52
CA THR A 173 -10.26 18.23 4.96
C THR A 173 -11.60 18.43 5.67
N GLY A 174 -12.69 18.01 5.05
CA GLY A 174 -14.03 18.02 5.65
C GLY A 174 -14.97 17.06 4.92
N CYS A 175 -15.86 16.44 5.68
CA CYS A 175 -16.88 15.54 5.17
C CYS A 175 -18.23 15.84 5.82
N LYS A 176 -19.31 15.54 5.09
CA LYS A 176 -20.69 15.61 5.55
C LYS A 176 -21.32 14.23 5.66
N TYR A 177 -20.82 13.29 4.87
CA TYR A 177 -21.37 11.95 4.75
C TYR A 177 -20.31 10.91 5.11
N HIS A 178 -20.77 9.81 5.68
CA HIS A 178 -19.94 8.70 6.13
C HIS A 178 -20.43 7.36 5.55
N GLU A 179 -19.72 6.29 5.88
CA GLU A 179 -20.02 4.94 5.41
C GLU A 179 -21.47 4.52 5.68
N GLU A 180 -22.05 4.94 6.81
CA GLU A 180 -23.46 4.64 7.11
C GLU A 180 -24.44 5.25 6.10
N ASP A 181 -24.18 6.46 5.59
CA ASP A 181 -25.04 7.11 4.60
C ASP A 181 -25.04 6.33 3.28
N PHE A 182 -23.87 5.84 2.86
CA PHE A 182 -23.75 4.99 1.68
C PHE A 182 -24.48 3.66 1.85
N LEU A 183 -24.30 3.00 2.99
CA LEU A 183 -24.98 1.74 3.31
C LEU A 183 -26.51 1.92 3.36
N ASN A 184 -26.99 3.06 3.87
CA ASN A 184 -28.41 3.41 3.87
C ASN A 184 -28.98 3.58 2.44
N ILE A 185 -28.21 4.19 1.52
CA ILE A 185 -28.61 4.30 0.10
C ILE A 185 -28.75 2.90 -0.52
N LEU A 186 -27.81 2.00 -0.21
CA LEU A 186 -27.85 0.61 -0.68
C LEU A 186 -28.95 -0.23 0.00
N ARG A 187 -29.43 0.19 1.18
CA ARG A 187 -30.27 -0.61 2.08
C ARG A 187 -29.59 -1.92 2.49
N GLU A 188 -28.28 -1.85 2.73
CA GLU A 188 -27.43 -2.99 3.09
C GLU A 188 -26.71 -2.71 4.41
N GLU A 189 -26.44 -3.75 5.20
CA GLU A 189 -25.66 -3.60 6.44
C GLU A 189 -24.15 -3.54 6.20
N ARG A 190 -23.69 -4.13 5.09
CA ARG A 190 -22.29 -4.18 4.70
C ARG A 190 -22.15 -4.16 3.19
N PHE A 191 -21.13 -3.47 2.73
CA PHE A 191 -20.79 -3.42 1.32
C PHE A 191 -19.78 -4.51 0.94
N SER A 192 -20.03 -5.23 -0.16
CA SER A 192 -19.09 -6.16 -0.79
C SER A 192 -19.43 -6.26 -2.28
N LEU A 193 -18.42 -6.17 -3.14
CA LEU A 193 -18.60 -6.32 -4.58
C LEU A 193 -19.16 -7.69 -4.97
N ASP A 194 -18.87 -8.75 -4.21
CA ASP A 194 -19.33 -10.11 -4.51
C ASP A 194 -20.87 -10.24 -4.44
N ASN A 195 -21.54 -9.34 -3.72
CA ASN A 195 -22.98 -9.34 -3.54
C ASN A 195 -23.71 -8.40 -4.51
N ILE A 196 -22.99 -7.64 -5.35
CA ILE A 196 -23.59 -6.66 -6.24
C ILE A 196 -24.10 -7.33 -7.52
N ASN A 197 -25.39 -7.12 -7.81
CA ASN A 197 -25.99 -7.43 -9.10
C ASN A 197 -26.23 -6.16 -9.91
N LEU A 198 -25.40 -5.90 -10.93
CA LEU A 198 -25.52 -4.70 -11.76
C LEU A 198 -26.85 -4.60 -12.53
N ARG A 199 -27.57 -5.71 -12.75
CA ARG A 199 -28.89 -5.67 -13.41
C ARG A 199 -29.93 -4.89 -12.60
N ASP A 200 -29.76 -4.80 -11.28
CA ASP A 200 -30.63 -4.02 -10.41
C ASP A 200 -30.46 -2.52 -10.65
N TYR A 201 -29.27 -2.09 -11.08
CA TYR A 201 -28.95 -0.69 -11.38
C TYR A 201 -29.21 -0.32 -12.85
N GLN A 202 -29.31 -1.32 -13.73
CA GLN A 202 -29.71 -1.14 -15.13
C GLN A 202 -31.24 -0.97 -15.26
N ASN A 203 -32.01 -1.79 -14.56
CA ASN A 203 -33.48 -1.81 -14.66
C ASN A 203 -34.19 -1.09 -13.50
N GLY A 204 -33.45 -0.76 -12.44
CA GLY A 204 -33.97 -0.08 -11.26
C GLY A 204 -33.98 1.45 -11.39
N GLY A 205 -34.14 2.12 -10.25
CA GLY A 205 -34.07 3.57 -10.16
C GLY A 205 -32.64 4.11 -10.30
N LEU A 206 -32.53 5.40 -10.59
CA LEU A 206 -31.25 6.12 -10.58
C LEU A 206 -30.58 6.03 -9.21
N PHE A 207 -29.29 5.71 -9.20
CA PHE A 207 -28.50 5.69 -7.98
C PHE A 207 -28.16 7.13 -7.57
N ASP A 208 -28.27 7.42 -6.28
CA ASP A 208 -27.97 8.76 -5.76
C ASP A 208 -26.47 8.91 -5.49
N PHE A 209 -25.79 9.66 -6.36
CA PHE A 209 -24.37 9.97 -6.22
C PHE A 209 -24.11 11.25 -5.40
N SER A 210 -25.14 11.96 -4.95
CA SER A 210 -25.00 13.32 -4.40
C SER A 210 -24.14 13.40 -3.14
N ILE A 211 -24.05 12.31 -2.38
CA ILE A 211 -23.26 12.26 -1.15
C ILE A 211 -21.75 12.24 -1.41
N PHE A 212 -21.29 11.75 -2.56
CA PHE A 212 -19.88 11.46 -2.81
C PHE A 212 -19.00 12.69 -3.03
N SER A 213 -19.59 13.87 -3.26
CA SER A 213 -18.82 15.11 -3.36
C SER A 213 -18.25 15.59 -2.02
N ASP A 214 -18.91 15.24 -0.92
CA ASP A 214 -18.55 15.63 0.46
C ASP A 214 -18.42 14.40 1.38
N PHE A 215 -18.11 13.24 0.81
CA PHE A 215 -18.01 11.98 1.55
C PHE A 215 -16.66 11.84 2.25
N ASP A 216 -16.65 11.23 3.43
CA ASP A 216 -15.44 10.93 4.20
C ASP A 216 -14.48 10.01 3.44
N PRO A 217 -13.29 10.50 3.02
CA PRO A 217 -12.31 9.67 2.31
C PRO A 217 -11.83 8.44 3.08
N GLN A 218 -12.00 8.42 4.40
CA GLN A 218 -11.60 7.30 5.24
C GLN A 218 -12.60 6.14 5.16
N GLY A 219 -13.87 6.42 4.87
CA GLY A 219 -14.92 5.41 4.63
C GLY A 219 -14.93 4.87 3.20
N LEU A 220 -14.11 5.42 2.29
CA LEU A 220 -14.00 4.94 0.92
C LEU A 220 -12.93 3.85 0.77
N SER A 221 -13.24 2.88 -0.09
CA SER A 221 -12.35 1.79 -0.51
C SER A 221 -12.29 1.71 -2.03
N SER A 222 -11.30 0.98 -2.57
CA SER A 222 -11.18 0.76 -4.01
C SER A 222 -12.40 0.01 -4.56
N ASP A 223 -12.94 -0.91 -3.77
CA ASP A 223 -14.17 -1.63 -4.10
C ASP A 223 -15.39 -0.70 -4.22
N ILE A 224 -15.52 0.28 -3.32
CA ILE A 224 -16.58 1.30 -3.40
C ILE A 224 -16.40 2.13 -4.67
N LEU A 225 -15.19 2.63 -4.94
CA LEU A 225 -14.95 3.43 -6.15
C LEU A 225 -15.20 2.64 -7.44
N ARG A 226 -14.87 1.34 -7.48
CA ARG A 226 -15.20 0.44 -8.60
C ARG A 226 -16.70 0.34 -8.81
N PHE A 227 -17.44 0.11 -7.74
CA PHE A 227 -18.90 0.06 -7.78
C PHE A 227 -19.49 1.38 -8.30
N LEU A 228 -19.07 2.52 -7.74
CA LEU A 228 -19.55 3.83 -8.14
C LEU A 228 -19.26 4.12 -9.62
N ALA A 229 -18.03 3.85 -10.07
CA ALA A 229 -17.66 4.02 -11.48
C ALA A 229 -18.54 3.12 -12.38
N SER A 230 -18.65 1.84 -12.05
CA SER A 230 -19.45 0.86 -12.82
C SER A 230 -20.92 1.26 -12.91
N VAL A 231 -21.56 1.62 -11.79
CA VAL A 231 -22.97 2.04 -11.77
C VAL A 231 -23.17 3.37 -12.51
N TYR A 232 -22.26 4.34 -12.34
CA TYR A 232 -22.37 5.63 -13.03
C TYR A 232 -22.25 5.48 -14.53
N ILE A 233 -21.26 4.71 -14.99
CA ILE A 233 -21.09 4.38 -16.41
C ILE A 233 -22.37 3.70 -16.89
N LEU A 234 -22.80 2.63 -16.24
CA LEU A 234 -24.01 1.89 -16.61
C LEU A 234 -25.26 2.78 -16.76
N GLN A 235 -25.45 3.76 -15.87
CA GLN A 235 -26.62 4.66 -15.88
C GLN A 235 -26.47 5.88 -16.80
N ASN A 236 -25.31 6.08 -17.43
CA ASN A 236 -25.02 7.20 -18.33
C ASN A 236 -24.50 6.72 -19.68
N GLU A 237 -25.07 5.64 -20.22
CA GLU A 237 -24.63 4.93 -21.43
C GLU A 237 -24.26 5.85 -22.60
N GLU A 238 -25.12 6.79 -22.96
CA GLU A 238 -24.90 7.70 -24.09
C GLU A 238 -23.59 8.51 -24.00
N GLN A 239 -23.06 8.74 -22.79
CA GLN A 239 -21.81 9.48 -22.59
C GLN A 239 -20.57 8.61 -22.78
N PHE A 240 -20.70 7.29 -22.64
CA PHE A 240 -19.57 6.36 -22.54
C PHE A 240 -19.55 5.29 -23.63
N ILE A 241 -20.69 5.04 -24.28
CA ILE A 241 -20.85 3.95 -25.24
C ILE A 241 -19.80 4.00 -26.35
N HIS A 242 -19.44 5.19 -26.85
CA HIS A 242 -18.41 5.38 -27.88
C HIS A 242 -16.96 5.25 -27.39
N PHE A 243 -16.73 4.85 -26.14
CA PHE A 243 -15.40 4.56 -25.61
C PHE A 243 -15.25 3.08 -25.24
N VAL A 244 -16.35 2.33 -25.22
CA VAL A 244 -16.37 0.91 -24.87
C VAL A 244 -16.50 0.12 -26.16
N TYR A 245 -15.52 -0.71 -26.51
CA TYR A 245 -15.56 -1.54 -27.72
C TYR A 245 -15.09 -2.97 -27.40
N ALA A 246 -15.72 -3.97 -28.03
CA ALA A 246 -15.28 -5.38 -27.90
C ALA A 246 -14.05 -5.66 -28.78
N THR A 247 -14.03 -5.06 -29.97
CA THR A 247 -12.90 -5.02 -30.91
C THR A 247 -12.90 -3.66 -31.60
N GLU A 248 -11.78 -3.23 -32.18
CA GLU A 248 -11.65 -1.93 -32.88
C GLU A 248 -12.59 -1.80 -34.10
N GLU A 249 -13.22 -2.89 -34.56
CA GLU A 249 -14.05 -2.94 -35.77
C GLU A 249 -15.56 -3.09 -35.49
N ASP A 250 -15.98 -3.36 -34.24
CA ASP A 250 -17.37 -3.62 -33.88
C ASP A 250 -18.01 -2.44 -33.13
N GLU A 251 -19.21 -2.02 -33.55
CA GLU A 251 -20.04 -1.13 -32.73
C GLU A 251 -20.43 -1.84 -31.42
N PRO A 252 -20.32 -1.16 -30.27
CA PRO A 252 -20.64 -1.76 -28.98
C PRO A 252 -22.13 -2.07 -28.88
N THR A 253 -22.42 -3.33 -28.57
CA THR A 253 -23.77 -3.75 -28.23
C THR A 253 -24.07 -3.43 -26.76
N ALA A 254 -25.35 -3.37 -26.39
CA ALA A 254 -25.77 -3.23 -24.99
C ALA A 254 -25.15 -4.31 -24.08
N ASP A 255 -24.92 -5.52 -24.61
CA ASP A 255 -24.26 -6.62 -23.88
C ASP A 255 -22.76 -6.36 -23.69
N THR A 256 -22.08 -5.79 -24.69
CA THR A 256 -20.67 -5.36 -24.58
C THR A 256 -20.52 -4.30 -23.50
N TYR A 257 -21.40 -3.32 -23.49
CA TYR A 257 -21.39 -2.22 -22.53
C TYR A 257 -21.63 -2.69 -21.10
N PHE A 258 -22.65 -3.53 -20.90
CA PHE A 258 -22.93 -4.15 -19.61
C PHE A 258 -21.77 -5.03 -19.13
N GLY A 259 -21.21 -5.84 -20.04
CA GLY A 259 -20.06 -6.70 -19.74
C GLY A 259 -18.81 -5.92 -19.32
N TYR A 260 -18.59 -4.73 -19.87
CA TYR A 260 -17.54 -3.82 -19.42
C TYR A 260 -17.78 -3.32 -17.98
N CYS A 261 -19.00 -2.91 -17.65
CA CYS A 261 -19.36 -2.51 -16.28
C CYS A 261 -19.17 -3.68 -15.29
N GLU A 262 -19.47 -4.92 -15.70
CA GLU A 262 -19.16 -6.11 -14.91
C GLU A 262 -17.65 -6.37 -14.76
N ALA A 263 -16.84 -6.07 -15.77
CA ALA A 263 -15.40 -6.24 -15.70
C ALA A 263 -14.77 -5.28 -14.66
N ILE A 264 -15.31 -4.06 -14.53
CA ILE A 264 -14.87 -3.08 -13.52
C ILE A 264 -15.00 -3.64 -12.11
N ILE A 265 -16.16 -4.20 -11.76
CA ILE A 265 -16.39 -4.80 -10.44
C ILE A 265 -15.57 -6.08 -10.21
N LYS A 266 -15.22 -6.81 -11.29
CA LYS A 266 -14.39 -8.03 -11.24
C LYS A 266 -12.89 -7.75 -11.20
N GLY A 267 -12.48 -6.49 -11.06
CA GLY A 267 -11.08 -6.14 -10.85
C GLY A 267 -10.29 -5.85 -12.12
N CYS A 268 -10.94 -5.50 -13.25
CA CYS A 268 -10.20 -5.07 -14.43
C CYS A 268 -9.36 -3.82 -14.15
N TYR A 269 -8.30 -3.63 -14.94
CA TYR A 269 -7.49 -2.41 -14.91
C TYR A 269 -8.35 -1.23 -15.31
N GLY A 270 -8.29 -0.16 -14.51
CA GLY A 270 -9.00 1.09 -14.82
C GLY A 270 -8.34 1.86 -15.97
N SER A 271 -9.13 2.71 -16.60
CA SER A 271 -8.79 3.50 -17.77
C SER A 271 -9.28 4.95 -17.60
N GLU A 272 -9.22 5.73 -18.68
CA GLU A 272 -9.78 7.09 -18.70
C GLU A 272 -11.29 7.15 -18.50
N ILE A 273 -12.02 6.09 -18.84
CA ILE A 273 -13.48 6.03 -18.72
C ILE A 273 -13.89 6.13 -17.25
N GLU A 274 -13.23 5.34 -16.38
CA GLU A 274 -13.47 5.38 -14.93
C GLU A 274 -12.97 6.67 -14.30
N ILE A 275 -11.88 7.26 -14.80
CA ILE A 275 -11.42 8.58 -14.34
C ILE A 275 -12.47 9.66 -14.62
N ASN A 276 -13.05 9.67 -15.82
CA ASN A 276 -14.10 10.62 -16.20
C ASN A 276 -15.35 10.43 -15.32
N ALA A 277 -15.79 9.19 -15.12
CA ALA A 277 -16.92 8.88 -14.24
C ALA A 277 -16.65 9.34 -12.79
N LEU A 278 -15.50 8.98 -12.22
CA LEU A 278 -15.15 9.33 -10.84
C LEU A 278 -14.98 10.84 -10.65
N SER A 279 -14.48 11.56 -11.66
CA SER A 279 -14.39 13.01 -11.63
C SER A 279 -15.77 13.66 -11.42
N LYS A 280 -16.79 13.19 -12.16
CA LYS A 280 -18.18 13.66 -12.06
C LYS A 280 -18.85 13.27 -10.72
N ILE A 281 -18.64 12.03 -10.28
CA ILE A 281 -19.22 11.51 -9.01
C ILE A 281 -18.67 12.28 -7.81
N LEU A 282 -17.35 12.43 -7.74
CA LEU A 282 -16.67 13.08 -6.63
C LEU A 282 -16.73 14.62 -6.72
N LYS A 283 -17.16 15.15 -7.87
CA LYS A 283 -17.09 16.57 -8.24
C LYS A 283 -15.69 17.14 -8.03
N LYS A 284 -14.69 16.39 -8.47
CA LYS A 284 -13.27 16.74 -8.39
C LYS A 284 -12.68 16.72 -9.79
N LYS A 285 -11.86 17.72 -10.09
CA LYS A 285 -11.01 17.67 -11.28
C LYS A 285 -9.95 16.61 -11.04
N ILE A 286 -9.70 15.73 -12.00
CA ILE A 286 -8.65 14.72 -11.90
C ILE A 286 -7.65 14.97 -13.02
N THR A 287 -6.41 15.26 -12.65
CA THR A 287 -5.31 15.50 -13.59
C THR A 287 -4.35 14.33 -13.57
N VAL A 288 -4.16 13.75 -14.75
CA VAL A 288 -3.26 12.62 -15.01
C VAL A 288 -2.01 13.14 -15.68
N TYR A 289 -0.87 12.94 -15.03
CA TYR A 289 0.44 13.17 -15.62
C TYR A 289 0.96 11.89 -16.27
N ASP A 290 1.36 12.00 -17.53
CA ASP A 290 2.10 11.01 -18.29
C ASP A 290 3.39 11.69 -18.76
N VAL A 291 4.36 10.93 -19.26
CA VAL A 291 5.62 11.46 -19.77
C VAL A 291 5.32 12.48 -20.87
N ASN A 292 5.64 13.74 -20.58
CA ASN A 292 5.42 14.92 -21.45
C ASN A 292 3.95 15.21 -21.82
N ILE A 293 2.97 14.54 -21.22
CA ILE A 293 1.54 14.73 -21.48
C ILE A 293 0.80 14.95 -20.17
N LYS A 294 -0.18 15.86 -20.17
CA LYS A 294 -1.07 16.10 -19.04
C LYS A 294 -2.50 16.17 -19.54
N ILE A 295 -3.36 15.35 -18.97
CA ILE A 295 -4.79 15.30 -19.30
C ILE A 295 -5.58 15.61 -18.03
N SER A 296 -6.60 16.46 -18.14
CA SER A 296 -7.48 16.84 -17.05
C SER A 296 -8.92 16.44 -17.36
N TYR A 297 -9.59 15.86 -16.37
CA TYR A 297 -11.00 15.47 -16.43
C TYR A 297 -11.79 16.30 -15.40
N GLY A 298 -12.99 16.74 -15.76
CA GLY A 298 -13.84 17.57 -14.89
C GLY A 298 -13.29 18.97 -14.63
N GLU A 299 -12.91 19.70 -15.69
CA GLU A 299 -12.34 21.06 -15.58
C GLU A 299 -13.28 22.06 -14.91
N GLU A 300 -14.58 21.77 -14.87
CA GLU A 300 -15.61 22.54 -14.18
C GLU A 300 -15.51 22.47 -12.64
N HIS A 301 -14.73 21.54 -12.09
CA HIS A 301 -14.62 21.33 -10.65
C HIS A 301 -13.44 22.11 -10.05
N GLU A 302 -13.69 22.85 -8.98
CA GLU A 302 -12.68 23.72 -8.35
C GLU A 302 -11.56 22.94 -7.66
N THR A 303 -11.89 21.83 -7.01
CA THR A 303 -10.93 21.02 -6.26
C THR A 303 -10.31 19.94 -7.15
N GLU A 304 -8.99 19.85 -7.15
CA GLU A 304 -8.21 19.03 -8.07
C GLU A 304 -7.43 17.92 -7.36
N LEU A 305 -7.44 16.72 -7.95
CA LEU A 305 -6.65 15.55 -7.56
C LEU A 305 -5.60 15.29 -8.63
N PHE A 306 -4.41 14.85 -8.22
CA PHE A 306 -3.30 14.59 -9.13
C PHE A 306 -2.85 13.13 -9.04
N ILE A 307 -2.84 12.45 -10.18
CA ILE A 307 -2.32 11.10 -10.33
C ILE A 307 -1.36 11.08 -11.52
N CYS A 308 -0.55 10.04 -11.62
CA CYS A 308 0.33 9.85 -12.77
C CYS A 308 0.20 8.45 -13.33
N PHE A 309 0.39 8.34 -14.63
CA PHE A 309 0.26 7.12 -15.40
C PHE A 309 1.62 6.69 -15.90
N HIS A 310 1.87 5.39 -15.83
CA HIS A 310 3.04 4.76 -16.38
C HIS A 310 2.64 3.63 -17.32
N HIS A 311 3.24 3.59 -18.51
CA HIS A 311 3.00 2.57 -19.53
C HIS A 311 3.77 1.29 -19.27
N LYS A 312 5.01 1.41 -18.77
CA LYS A 312 5.99 0.29 -18.71
C LYS A 312 6.73 0.20 -17.39
N LEU A 313 6.23 0.86 -16.34
CA LEU A 313 6.87 0.86 -15.02
C LEU A 313 7.09 -0.56 -14.50
N TYR A 314 6.07 -1.41 -14.61
CA TYR A 314 6.09 -2.79 -14.16
C TYR A 314 5.93 -3.76 -15.33
N ALA A 315 6.36 -5.00 -15.14
CA ALA A 315 6.22 -6.06 -16.14
C ALA A 315 4.75 -6.33 -16.55
N LEU A 316 3.79 -6.03 -15.66
CA LEU A 316 2.36 -6.18 -15.90
C LEU A 316 1.77 -5.05 -16.77
N GLY A 317 2.58 -4.05 -17.13
CA GLY A 317 2.22 -2.96 -18.03
C GLY A 317 1.78 -1.70 -17.31
N LYS A 318 0.58 -1.22 -17.67
CA LYS A 318 0.01 0.07 -17.27
C LYS A 318 -0.17 0.17 -15.75
N HIS A 319 0.20 1.30 -15.16
CA HIS A 319 0.15 1.52 -13.71
C HIS A 319 -0.15 2.98 -13.35
N TYR A 320 -0.92 3.19 -12.29
CA TYR A 320 -1.19 4.52 -11.75
C TYR A 320 -0.51 4.71 -10.39
N ASN A 321 0.13 5.86 -10.21
CA ASN A 321 0.60 6.33 -8.92
C ASN A 321 -0.09 7.64 -8.54
N SER A 322 -0.01 8.01 -7.27
CA SER A 322 -0.54 9.28 -6.80
C SER A 322 0.52 10.37 -6.93
N VAL A 323 0.12 11.64 -7.07
CA VAL A 323 1.05 12.78 -7.19
C VAL A 323 0.82 13.75 -6.04
N VAL A 324 1.87 14.05 -5.29
CA VAL A 324 1.82 14.89 -4.09
C VAL A 324 2.70 16.12 -4.25
N ASP A 325 2.42 17.15 -3.46
CA ASP A 325 3.24 18.36 -3.43
C ASP A 325 4.57 18.06 -2.70
N ILE A 326 5.67 18.68 -3.14
CA ILE A 326 7.02 18.55 -2.54
C ILE A 326 7.12 19.38 -1.25
#